data_AF-A0A8S4DHE1-F1
#
_entry.id   AF-A0A8S4DHE1-F1
#
_cell.length_a   1.000
_cell.length_b   1.000
_cell.length_c   1.000
_cell.angle_alpha   90.00
_cell.angle_beta   90.00
_cell.angle_gamma   90.00
#
_symmetry.space_group_name_H-M   'P 1'
#
loop_
_entity.id
_entity.type
_entity.pdbx_description
1 polymer ?
#
loop_
_entity_poly.entity_id
_entity_poly.type
_entity_poly.pdbx_seq_one_letter_code
_entity_poly.pdbx_strand_id
1 'polypeptide(L)'
;MALYKLFSCNLEVTYKSYFLSKAMIFTLFTTIINIILPFIIAYRGRGFWLKSESYFERPAAHFTYDYLLLLETDDPSQPIICSNEESLQNHGEEYCTEFEVKETYCKDNSKTCMMDFKFIINPPLDRTVTSVVLILGLDFQLKATCPLHMQSLAVVTKDFAVPPSGLKYYGDLLLQQVEHLPCIKYSVDTKYNQSLLNFNKGVTDNVVDNIMKSYFERTVTTQVKTFNSRATNGHTGAIDIEVHIRVPEMEILYIPSVLQELKWAWPQYLSLVVVFYWIINRIKRFVFNNRLLMAWEVMPWKK
;
A
#
# COMPACT_ATOMS: atom_id res chain seq x y z
N MET A 1 -52.66 -4.98 -54.03
CA MET A 1 -51.29 -5.51 -53.82
C MET A 1 -50.55 -4.59 -52.86
N ALA A 2 -50.10 -5.10 -51.72
CA ALA A 2 -49.29 -4.33 -50.78
C ALA A 2 -47.82 -4.38 -51.23
N LEU A 3 -47.20 -3.22 -51.41
CA LEU A 3 -45.79 -3.10 -51.77
C LEU A 3 -44.92 -3.34 -50.53
N TYR A 4 -43.99 -4.30 -50.62
CA TYR A 4 -43.01 -4.59 -49.58
C TYR A 4 -41.65 -4.00 -49.96
N LYS A 5 -41.01 -3.31 -49.02
CA LYS A 5 -39.69 -2.70 -49.25
C LYS A 5 -38.62 -3.79 -49.21
N LEU A 6 -38.12 -4.18 -50.38
CA LEU A 6 -37.11 -5.24 -50.52
C LEU A 6 -35.69 -4.78 -50.18
N PHE A 7 -35.37 -3.50 -50.39
CA PHE A 7 -34.02 -2.97 -50.20
C PHE A 7 -34.03 -1.47 -49.88
N SER A 8 -33.03 -1.02 -49.11
CA SER A 8 -32.65 0.39 -49.03
C SER A 8 -31.16 0.55 -48.86
N CYS A 9 -30.60 1.52 -49.58
CA CYS A 9 -29.24 2.01 -49.40
C CYS A 9 -29.27 3.43 -48.81
N ASN A 10 -28.23 3.77 -48.06
CA ASN A 10 -28.02 5.13 -47.58
C ASN A 10 -27.33 5.94 -48.68
N LEU A 11 -27.91 7.09 -49.03
CA LEU A 11 -27.30 8.03 -49.97
C LEU A 11 -26.54 9.10 -49.17
N GLU A 12 -25.28 9.32 -49.53
CA GLU A 12 -24.45 10.34 -48.90
C GLU A 12 -24.75 11.71 -49.50
N VAL A 13 -25.33 12.61 -48.69
CA VAL A 13 -25.53 14.01 -49.06
C VAL A 13 -24.36 14.81 -48.49
N THR A 14 -23.60 15.47 -49.37
CA THR A 14 -22.44 16.26 -48.96
C THR A 14 -22.76 17.74 -48.96
N TYR A 15 -22.34 18.44 -47.90
CA TYR A 15 -22.51 19.90 -47.77
C TYR A 15 -21.15 20.57 -47.94
N LYS A 16 -20.98 21.39 -48.97
CA LYS A 16 -19.73 22.11 -49.26
C LYS A 16 -19.83 23.58 -48.91
N SER A 17 -18.75 24.15 -48.40
CA SER A 17 -18.64 25.58 -48.06
C SER A 17 -17.21 26.10 -48.28
N TYR A 18 -17.05 27.42 -48.34
CA TYR A 18 -15.73 28.07 -48.41
C TYR A 18 -15.02 28.04 -47.04
N PHE A 19 -13.67 28.04 -47.08
CA PHE A 19 -12.78 27.87 -45.92
C PHE A 19 -12.91 28.93 -44.80
N LEU A 20 -13.56 30.07 -45.05
CA LEU A 20 -13.77 31.13 -44.05
C LEU A 20 -15.24 31.52 -43.86
N SER A 21 -16.16 30.60 -44.18
CA SER A 21 -17.60 30.83 -44.07
C SER A 21 -18.14 30.58 -42.65
N LYS A 22 -19.30 31.17 -42.34
CA LYS A 22 -20.03 30.90 -41.08
C LYS A 22 -20.31 29.40 -40.86
N ALA A 23 -20.52 28.65 -41.95
CA ALA A 23 -20.75 27.20 -41.91
C ALA A 23 -19.50 26.43 -41.47
N MET A 24 -18.30 26.82 -41.94
CA MET A 24 -17.03 26.22 -41.55
C MET A 24 -16.68 26.51 -40.08
N ILE A 25 -16.90 27.74 -39.63
CA ILE A 25 -16.70 28.10 -38.20
C ILE A 25 -17.66 27.30 -37.32
N PHE A 26 -18.93 27.17 -37.71
CA PHE A 26 -19.90 26.36 -36.97
C PHE A 26 -19.50 24.88 -36.91
N THR A 27 -19.07 24.29 -38.03
CA THR A 27 -18.64 22.88 -38.06
C THR A 27 -17.39 22.65 -37.24
N LEU A 28 -16.40 23.56 -37.33
CA LEU A 28 -15.18 23.54 -36.52
C LEU A 28 -15.51 23.65 -35.02
N PHE A 29 -16.31 24.64 -34.64
CA PHE A 29 -16.71 24.87 -33.26
C PHE A 29 -17.45 23.66 -32.68
N THR A 30 -18.41 23.11 -33.41
CA THR A 30 -19.14 21.91 -32.98
C THR A 30 -18.25 20.65 -32.95
N THR A 31 -17.24 20.52 -33.82
CA THR A 31 -16.25 19.44 -33.67
C THR A 31 -15.37 19.61 -32.44
N ILE A 32 -14.95 20.84 -32.13
CA ILE A 32 -14.15 21.16 -30.94
C ILE A 32 -14.96 20.86 -29.67
N ILE A 33 -16.21 21.31 -29.60
CA ILE A 33 -17.12 20.99 -28.48
C ILE A 33 -17.26 19.49 -28.31
N ASN A 34 -17.38 18.74 -29.40
CA ASN A 34 -17.55 17.29 -29.36
C ASN A 34 -16.36 16.54 -28.74
N ILE A 35 -15.18 17.16 -28.70
CA ILE A 35 -13.97 16.57 -28.13
C ILE A 35 -13.72 17.12 -26.71
N ILE A 36 -13.81 18.45 -26.55
CA ILE A 36 -13.47 19.13 -25.29
C ILE A 36 -14.52 18.89 -24.21
N LEU A 37 -15.82 18.93 -24.56
CA LEU A 37 -16.88 18.84 -23.57
C LEU A 37 -16.92 17.46 -22.87
N PRO A 38 -16.81 16.31 -23.58
CA PRO A 38 -16.61 15.00 -22.95
C PRO A 38 -15.39 14.97 -22.02
N PHE A 39 -14.27 15.55 -22.44
CA PHE A 39 -13.05 15.59 -21.64
C PHE A 39 -13.23 16.37 -20.33
N ILE A 40 -13.84 17.55 -20.37
CA ILE A 40 -14.11 18.37 -19.17
C ILE A 40 -15.02 17.60 -18.20
N ILE A 41 -16.05 16.93 -18.71
CA ILE A 41 -16.98 16.16 -17.89
C ILE A 41 -16.27 14.95 -17.27
N ALA A 42 -15.51 14.20 -18.05
CA ALA A 42 -14.72 13.07 -17.55
C ALA A 42 -13.73 13.53 -16.46
N TYR A 43 -12.99 14.61 -16.71
CA TYR A 43 -12.02 15.17 -15.78
C TYR A 43 -12.66 15.59 -14.45
N ARG A 44 -13.84 16.22 -14.50
CA ARG A 44 -14.60 16.59 -13.28
C ARG A 44 -15.24 15.40 -12.57
N GLY A 45 -15.43 14.28 -13.26
CA GLY A 45 -16.06 13.07 -12.73
C GLY A 45 -15.26 12.30 -11.68
N ARG A 46 -14.07 12.78 -11.29
CA ARG A 46 -13.13 12.17 -10.29
C ARG A 46 -12.62 10.76 -10.62
N GLY A 47 -13.17 10.07 -11.62
CA GLY A 47 -12.71 8.76 -12.09
C GLY A 47 -11.59 8.81 -13.13
N PHE A 48 -11.26 9.99 -13.65
CA PHE A 48 -10.31 10.15 -14.76
C PHE A 48 -8.84 10.11 -14.32
N TRP A 49 -8.52 10.57 -13.10
CA TRP A 49 -7.17 10.57 -12.54
C TRP A 49 -7.18 9.89 -11.16
N LEU A 50 -6.73 8.64 -11.12
CA LEU A 50 -6.68 7.84 -9.91
C LEU A 50 -5.49 8.28 -9.07
N LYS A 51 -5.75 8.75 -7.84
CA LYS A 51 -4.69 9.18 -6.91
C LYS A 51 -4.00 8.01 -6.21
N SER A 52 -4.70 6.90 -6.08
CA SER A 52 -4.24 5.72 -5.36
C SER A 52 -4.98 4.49 -5.85
N GLU A 53 -4.26 3.39 -5.92
CA GLU A 53 -4.79 2.06 -6.17
C GLU A 53 -4.28 1.12 -5.08
N SER A 54 -4.97 0.00 -4.91
CA SER A 54 -4.56 -1.02 -3.96
C SER A 54 -4.44 -2.38 -4.61
N TYR A 55 -3.59 -3.21 -4.04
CA TYR A 55 -3.50 -4.62 -4.40
C TYR A 55 -3.24 -5.44 -3.14
N PHE A 56 -3.63 -6.71 -3.19
CA PHE A 56 -3.35 -7.64 -2.10
C PHE A 56 -2.08 -8.43 -2.40
N GLU A 57 -1.18 -8.47 -1.43
CA GLU A 57 0.00 -9.32 -1.48
C GLU A 57 0.37 -9.78 -0.07
N ARG A 58 0.83 -11.04 0.04
CA ARG A 58 1.55 -11.49 1.24
C ARG A 58 3.02 -11.11 1.10
N PRO A 59 3.60 -10.30 2.00
CA PRO A 59 5.02 -9.98 1.96
C PRO A 59 5.86 -11.21 2.28
N ALA A 60 7.10 -11.23 1.81
CA ALA A 60 8.12 -12.12 2.36
C ALA A 60 8.78 -11.41 3.54
N ALA A 61 8.67 -11.97 4.74
CA ALA A 61 9.24 -11.40 5.96
C ALA A 61 10.14 -12.44 6.62
N HIS A 62 11.45 -12.18 6.66
CA HIS A 62 12.42 -13.09 7.27
C HIS A 62 13.04 -12.45 8.51
N PHE A 63 13.27 -13.21 9.56
CA PHE A 63 13.94 -12.71 10.74
C PHE A 63 15.44 -12.47 10.45
N THR A 64 15.93 -11.25 10.70
CA THR A 64 17.35 -10.91 10.43
C THR A 64 18.30 -11.40 11.51
N TYR A 65 17.79 -12.09 12.53
CA TYR A 65 18.51 -12.44 13.76
C TYR A 65 18.88 -11.26 14.66
N ASP A 66 18.38 -10.07 14.32
CA ASP A 66 18.51 -8.88 15.16
C ASP A 66 17.30 -8.76 16.08
N TYR A 67 17.54 -8.69 17.39
CA TYR A 67 16.49 -8.49 18.36
C TYR A 67 16.96 -7.67 19.54
N LEU A 68 16.02 -6.96 20.15
CA LEU A 68 16.19 -6.27 21.43
C LEU A 68 15.00 -6.61 22.30
N LEU A 69 15.25 -7.32 23.39
CA LEU A 69 14.28 -7.62 24.42
C LEU A 69 14.65 -6.83 25.68
N LEU A 70 13.76 -5.92 26.07
CA LEU A 70 13.84 -5.10 27.26
C LEU A 70 12.77 -5.56 28.24
N LEU A 71 13.20 -5.95 29.44
CA LEU A 71 12.31 -6.17 30.57
C LEU A 71 12.48 -5.01 31.54
N GLU A 72 11.42 -4.25 31.76
CA GLU A 72 11.39 -3.26 32.82
C GLU A 72 11.10 -3.96 34.14
N THR A 73 11.86 -3.62 35.17
CA THR A 73 11.66 -4.15 36.51
C THR A 73 10.89 -3.14 37.37
N ASP A 74 10.67 -3.46 38.63
CA ASP A 74 10.15 -2.54 39.64
C ASP A 74 11.06 -1.32 39.85
N ASP A 75 12.38 -1.51 39.66
CA ASP A 75 13.36 -0.42 39.63
C ASP A 75 13.69 0.00 38.18
N PRO A 76 13.15 1.14 37.68
CA PRO A 76 13.33 1.56 36.28
C PRO A 76 14.78 1.90 35.93
N SER A 77 15.66 2.05 36.92
CA SER A 77 17.10 2.30 36.70
C SER A 77 17.89 1.05 36.32
N GLN A 78 17.33 -0.15 36.50
CA GLN A 78 18.01 -1.41 36.25
C GLN A 78 17.13 -2.38 35.44
N PRO A 79 16.86 -2.05 34.16
CA PRO A 79 16.17 -2.97 33.27
C PRO A 79 17.07 -4.17 32.92
N ILE A 80 16.44 -5.28 32.52
CA ILE A 80 17.15 -6.44 31.95
C ILE A 80 17.09 -6.32 30.44
N ILE A 81 18.24 -6.36 29.79
CA ILE A 81 18.35 -6.20 28.34
C ILE A 81 18.98 -7.48 27.75
N CYS A 82 18.27 -8.12 26.83
CA CYS A 82 18.79 -9.20 25.99
C CYS A 82 18.86 -8.71 24.54
N SER A 83 20.04 -8.81 23.92
CA SER A 83 20.27 -8.37 22.54
C SER A 83 21.33 -9.27 21.89
N ASN A 84 21.34 -9.32 20.56
CA ASN A 84 22.43 -9.94 19.79
C ASN A 84 23.61 -8.98 19.56
N GLU A 85 23.45 -7.69 19.82
CA GLU A 85 24.44 -6.64 19.51
C GLU A 85 25.47 -6.44 20.64
N GLU A 86 26.77 -6.60 20.33
CA GLU A 86 27.90 -6.51 21.27
C GLU A 86 27.97 -5.20 22.08
N SER A 87 27.40 -4.11 21.56
CA SER A 87 27.44 -2.79 22.21
C SER A 87 26.49 -2.69 23.42
N LEU A 88 25.43 -3.51 23.48
CA LEU A 88 24.46 -3.54 24.57
C LEU A 88 24.71 -4.67 25.59
N GLN A 89 25.70 -5.53 25.35
CA GLN A 89 25.98 -6.73 26.16
C GLN A 89 26.47 -6.44 27.59
N ASN A 90 26.80 -5.20 27.93
CA ASN A 90 27.41 -4.88 29.21
C ASN A 90 26.46 -4.98 30.42
N HIS A 91 25.14 -5.09 30.23
CA HIS A 91 24.15 -5.13 31.32
C HIS A 91 22.99 -6.10 31.03
N GLY A 92 23.10 -7.37 31.44
CA GLY A 92 21.94 -8.27 31.55
C GLY A 92 22.02 -9.62 30.82
N GLU A 93 23.07 -9.91 30.05
CA GLU A 93 23.19 -11.18 29.32
C GLU A 93 23.18 -12.42 30.23
N GLU A 94 23.65 -12.30 31.48
CA GLU A 94 23.64 -13.40 32.45
C GLU A 94 22.22 -13.95 32.72
N TYR A 95 21.18 -13.13 32.51
CA TYR A 95 19.79 -13.51 32.73
C TYR A 95 19.13 -14.12 31.49
N CYS A 96 19.69 -13.90 30.30
CA CYS A 96 19.12 -14.32 29.01
C CYS A 96 19.60 -15.74 28.69
N THR A 97 18.80 -16.74 29.05
CA THR A 97 19.28 -18.14 29.05
C THR A 97 19.13 -18.83 27.70
N GLU A 98 17.97 -18.69 27.06
CA GLU A 98 17.67 -19.41 25.82
C GLU A 98 16.83 -18.57 24.86
N PHE A 99 17.16 -18.63 23.57
CA PHE A 99 16.43 -18.00 22.48
C PHE A 99 16.24 -18.99 21.34
N GLU A 100 14.99 -19.35 21.05
CA GLU A 100 14.63 -20.23 19.94
C GLU A 100 13.78 -19.48 18.91
N VAL A 101 14.09 -19.71 17.63
CA VAL A 101 13.36 -19.15 16.49
C VAL A 101 12.89 -20.28 15.59
N LYS A 102 11.62 -20.23 15.20
CA LYS A 102 11.05 -21.15 14.23
C LYS A 102 10.24 -20.40 13.18
N GLU A 103 10.75 -20.39 11.96
CA GLU A 103 10.03 -19.87 10.81
C GLU A 103 9.26 -21.01 10.11
N THR A 104 7.95 -20.84 9.98
CA THR A 104 7.09 -21.77 9.25
C THR A 104 6.73 -21.20 7.88
N TYR A 105 7.11 -21.93 6.83
CA TYR A 105 6.81 -21.56 5.45
C TYR A 105 5.38 -21.95 5.07
N CYS A 106 4.77 -21.14 4.20
CA CYS A 106 3.48 -21.47 3.61
C CYS A 106 3.57 -22.73 2.75
N LYS A 107 2.43 -23.38 2.45
CA LYS A 107 2.36 -24.61 1.63
C LYS A 107 3.02 -24.50 0.24
N ASP A 108 3.19 -23.28 -0.26
CA ASP A 108 3.84 -22.98 -1.55
C ASP A 108 5.37 -22.73 -1.41
N ASN A 109 5.93 -22.99 -0.22
CA ASN A 109 7.35 -22.92 0.18
C ASN A 109 8.14 -21.64 -0.15
N SER A 110 7.50 -20.59 -0.66
CA SER A 110 8.18 -19.37 -1.12
C SER A 110 8.15 -18.20 -0.14
N LYS A 111 7.24 -18.23 0.84
CA LYS A 111 6.99 -17.12 1.78
C LYS A 111 6.78 -17.66 3.20
N THR A 112 7.27 -16.92 4.18
CA THR A 112 7.01 -17.15 5.61
C THR A 112 5.54 -16.88 5.92
N CYS A 113 4.92 -17.80 6.65
CA CYS A 113 3.52 -17.70 7.06
C CYS A 113 3.41 -17.36 8.54
N MET A 114 4.32 -17.90 9.35
CA MET A 114 4.33 -17.74 10.80
C MET A 114 5.78 -17.76 11.30
N MET A 115 6.07 -16.92 12.28
CA MET A 115 7.34 -16.86 12.99
C MET A 115 7.04 -17.04 14.46
N ASP A 116 7.62 -18.08 15.05
CA ASP A 116 7.51 -18.38 16.48
C ASP A 116 8.84 -18.06 17.14
N PHE A 117 8.79 -17.25 18.19
CA PHE A 117 9.93 -16.86 19.00
C PHE A 117 9.69 -17.32 20.43
N LYS A 118 10.70 -17.95 21.04
CA LYS A 118 10.66 -18.36 22.43
C LYS A 118 11.89 -17.81 23.16
N PHE A 119 11.66 -17.12 24.25
CA PHE A 119 12.71 -16.58 25.12
C PHE A 119 12.53 -17.13 26.54
N ILE A 120 13.60 -17.65 27.12
CA ILE A 120 13.65 -18.06 28.52
C ILE A 120 14.61 -17.15 29.27
N ILE A 121 14.08 -16.43 30.25
CA ILE A 121 14.84 -15.43 31.01
C ILE A 121 14.74 -15.77 32.49
N ASN A 122 15.88 -15.73 33.17
CA ASN A 122 15.99 -15.98 34.60
C ASN A 122 16.32 -14.67 35.33
N PRO A 123 15.33 -13.80 35.62
CA PRO A 123 15.57 -12.58 36.37
C PRO A 123 16.09 -12.89 37.80
N PRO A 124 16.83 -11.96 38.41
CA PRO A 124 17.26 -12.09 39.80
C PRO A 124 16.04 -12.13 40.74
N LEU A 125 16.12 -12.97 41.79
CA LEU A 125 15.02 -13.23 42.74
C LEU A 125 14.51 -11.98 43.47
N ASP A 126 15.35 -10.95 43.58
CA ASP A 126 15.03 -9.70 44.28
C ASP A 126 14.26 -8.71 43.41
N ARG A 127 13.99 -9.02 42.13
CA ARG A 127 13.33 -8.10 41.18
C ARG A 127 12.11 -8.70 40.57
N THR A 128 11.13 -7.84 40.25
CA THR A 128 9.92 -8.25 39.55
C THR A 128 9.79 -7.53 38.23
N VAL A 129 9.37 -8.25 37.19
CA VAL A 129 9.18 -7.69 35.86
C VAL A 129 7.82 -7.01 35.77
N THR A 130 7.81 -5.75 35.35
CA THR A 130 6.63 -4.88 35.23
C THR A 130 6.15 -4.76 33.79
N SER A 131 7.06 -4.69 32.82
CA SER A 131 6.74 -4.64 31.39
C SER A 131 7.74 -5.42 30.55
N VAL A 132 7.30 -5.82 29.35
CA VAL A 132 8.14 -6.42 28.31
C VAL A 132 8.02 -5.57 27.05
N VAL A 133 9.16 -5.19 26.48
CA VAL A 133 9.28 -4.59 25.16
C VAL A 133 10.20 -5.47 24.33
N LEU A 134 9.66 -6.12 23.32
CA LEU A 134 10.40 -6.93 22.35
C LEU A 134 10.38 -6.22 20.99
N ILE A 135 11.57 -6.03 20.42
CA ILE A 135 11.77 -5.49 19.08
C ILE A 135 12.51 -6.54 18.27
N LEU A 136 11.92 -6.97 17.16
CA LEU A 136 12.51 -7.95 16.25
C LEU A 136 12.80 -7.27 14.91
N GLY A 137 14.02 -7.42 14.41
CA GLY A 137 14.43 -7.03 13.07
C GLY A 137 13.93 -8.02 12.02
N LEU A 138 13.23 -7.52 11.01
CA LEU A 138 12.66 -8.33 9.94
C LEU A 138 13.08 -7.78 8.57
N ASP A 139 13.61 -8.65 7.70
CA ASP A 139 13.79 -8.37 6.29
C ASP A 139 12.45 -8.48 5.57
N PHE A 140 11.89 -7.34 5.16
CA PHE A 140 10.56 -7.25 4.58
C PHE A 140 10.63 -6.92 3.09
N GLN A 141 10.05 -7.81 2.29
CA GLN A 141 10.08 -7.72 0.83
C GLN A 141 8.69 -7.85 0.21
N LEU A 142 8.36 -6.90 -0.67
CA LEU A 142 7.25 -6.95 -1.61
C LEU A 142 7.80 -7.26 -3.01
N LYS A 143 7.13 -8.12 -3.78
CA LYS A 143 7.62 -8.57 -5.10
C LYS A 143 6.63 -8.38 -6.24
N ALA A 144 5.34 -8.15 -5.95
CA ALA A 144 4.32 -8.10 -6.99
C ALA A 144 4.35 -6.78 -7.78
N THR A 145 3.37 -5.90 -7.56
CA THR A 145 3.20 -4.66 -8.34
C THR A 145 4.26 -3.62 -7.98
N CYS A 146 4.58 -3.54 -6.69
CA CYS A 146 5.48 -2.54 -6.15
C CYS A 146 6.62 -3.21 -5.38
N PRO A 147 7.78 -3.42 -6.01
CA PRO A 147 8.90 -4.04 -5.32
C PRO A 147 9.47 -3.08 -4.28
N LEU A 148 9.42 -3.50 -3.01
CA LEU A 148 9.94 -2.79 -1.85
C LEU A 148 10.81 -3.76 -1.08
N HIS A 149 11.98 -3.31 -0.66
CA HIS A 149 12.87 -4.07 0.21
C HIS A 149 13.31 -3.15 1.34
N MET A 150 12.92 -3.49 2.56
CA MET A 150 13.26 -2.71 3.75
C MET A 150 13.53 -3.59 4.95
N GLN A 151 14.38 -3.10 5.85
CA GLN A 151 14.46 -3.67 7.19
C GLN A 151 13.35 -3.06 8.04
N SER A 152 12.38 -3.89 8.38
CA SER A 152 11.20 -3.55 9.17
C SER A 152 11.35 -4.06 10.61
N LEU A 153 10.45 -3.63 11.50
CA LEU A 153 10.48 -4.01 12.91
C LEU A 153 9.14 -4.66 13.28
N ALA A 154 9.21 -5.75 14.01
CA ALA A 154 8.08 -6.27 14.75
C ALA A 154 8.24 -5.89 16.22
N VAL A 155 7.41 -4.94 16.66
CA VAL A 155 7.42 -4.42 18.03
C VAL A 155 6.27 -5.04 18.81
N VAL A 156 6.58 -5.66 19.94
CA VAL A 156 5.63 -6.27 20.86
C VAL A 156 5.85 -5.66 22.23
N THR A 157 4.83 -4.96 22.73
CA THR A 157 4.85 -4.35 24.07
C THR A 157 3.75 -4.96 24.93
N LYS A 158 4.06 -5.22 26.20
CA LYS A 158 3.09 -5.71 27.17
C LYS A 158 3.43 -5.25 28.58
N ASP A 159 2.48 -4.56 29.20
CA ASP A 159 2.54 -4.21 30.62
C ASP A 159 1.82 -5.28 31.45
N PHE A 160 2.37 -5.57 32.63
CA PHE A 160 1.82 -6.54 33.57
C PHE A 160 1.37 -5.84 34.86
N ALA A 161 0.15 -6.12 35.29
CA ALA A 161 -0.33 -5.66 36.59
C ALA A 161 0.20 -6.52 37.76
N VAL A 162 0.64 -7.74 37.46
CA VAL A 162 1.16 -8.73 38.41
C VAL A 162 2.41 -9.37 37.79
N PRO A 163 3.47 -9.65 38.56
CA PRO A 163 4.68 -10.25 38.03
C PRO A 163 4.39 -11.53 37.22
N PRO A 164 4.81 -11.59 35.94
CA PRO A 164 4.53 -12.74 35.08
C PRO A 164 5.54 -13.86 35.32
N SER A 165 5.06 -15.11 35.24
CA SER A 165 5.89 -16.31 35.02
C SER A 165 6.02 -16.66 33.54
N GLY A 166 5.18 -16.08 32.68
CA GLY A 166 5.26 -16.28 31.25
C GLY A 166 4.28 -15.43 30.46
N LEU A 167 4.56 -15.27 29.17
CA LEU A 167 3.80 -14.49 28.23
C LEU A 167 3.60 -15.30 26.96
N LYS A 168 2.34 -15.51 26.55
CA LYS A 168 2.00 -15.99 25.21
C LYS A 168 1.37 -14.85 24.42
N TYR A 169 2.01 -14.43 23.35
CA TYR A 169 1.57 -13.33 22.49
C TYR A 169 1.29 -13.85 21.08
N TYR A 170 0.12 -13.52 20.55
CA TYR A 170 -0.30 -13.86 19.19
C TYR A 170 -0.64 -12.57 18.45
N GLY A 171 -0.01 -12.35 17.30
CA GLY A 171 -0.22 -11.14 16.50
C GLY A 171 -0.06 -11.37 15.01
N ASP A 172 -0.56 -10.40 14.24
CA ASP A 172 -0.43 -10.36 12.79
C ASP A 172 0.50 -9.20 12.40
N LEU A 173 1.50 -9.46 11.56
CA LEU A 173 2.39 -8.43 11.01
C LEU A 173 1.67 -7.72 9.87
N LEU A 174 1.46 -6.42 10.00
CA LEU A 174 0.77 -5.59 9.01
C LEU A 174 1.67 -4.44 8.55
N LEU A 175 1.56 -4.07 7.28
CA LEU A 175 2.20 -2.86 6.74
C LEU A 175 1.35 -1.64 7.10
N GLN A 176 1.97 -0.63 7.70
CA GLN A 176 1.38 0.67 7.97
C GLN A 176 2.00 1.70 7.01
N GLN A 177 1.15 2.35 6.24
CA GLN A 177 1.56 3.33 5.21
C GLN A 177 1.00 4.70 5.59
N VAL A 178 1.90 5.66 5.83
CA VAL A 178 1.54 7.09 5.93
C VAL A 178 1.40 7.69 4.53
N GLU A 179 2.23 7.23 3.59
CA GLU A 179 2.21 7.63 2.19
C GLU A 179 2.07 6.41 1.28
N HIS A 180 1.43 6.59 0.12
CA HIS A 180 1.34 5.56 -0.90
C HIS A 180 2.70 5.28 -1.51
N LEU A 181 2.97 4.02 -1.85
CA LEU A 181 4.24 3.66 -2.48
C LEU A 181 4.31 4.27 -3.90
N PRO A 182 5.39 4.96 -4.27
CA PRO A 182 5.52 5.62 -5.56
C PRO A 182 5.71 4.64 -6.74
N CYS A 183 6.05 3.38 -6.46
CA CYS A 183 6.19 2.27 -7.40
C CYS A 183 6.84 2.65 -8.73
N ILE A 184 8.15 2.87 -8.68
CA ILE A 184 8.94 3.19 -9.86
C ILE A 184 9.17 1.91 -10.66
N LYS A 185 8.94 1.99 -11.97
CA LYS A 185 9.06 0.84 -12.86
C LYS A 185 10.52 0.37 -12.94
N TYR A 186 10.73 -0.93 -12.81
CA TYR A 186 12.04 -1.60 -12.91
C TYR A 186 13.06 -1.26 -11.81
N SER A 187 12.62 -0.68 -10.68
CA SER A 187 13.49 -0.43 -9.53
C SER A 187 12.82 -0.93 -8.27
N VAL A 188 13.60 -1.58 -7.40
CA VAL A 188 13.18 -1.93 -6.04
C VAL A 188 13.40 -0.70 -5.16
N ASP A 189 12.38 -0.30 -4.40
CA ASP A 189 12.56 0.74 -3.39
C ASP A 189 13.33 0.15 -2.21
N THR A 190 14.53 0.68 -1.96
CA THR A 190 15.43 0.25 -0.88
C THR A 190 15.70 1.35 0.14
N LYS A 191 14.89 2.43 0.16
CA LYS A 191 15.10 3.61 1.00
C LYS A 191 15.30 3.27 2.49
N TYR A 192 14.64 2.22 2.96
CA TYR A 192 14.67 1.79 4.37
C TYR A 192 15.44 0.47 4.58
N ASN A 193 16.31 0.08 3.66
CA ASN A 193 17.16 -1.10 3.77
C ASN A 193 18.42 -0.83 4.60
N GLN A 194 18.23 -0.39 5.84
CA GLN A 194 19.30 -0.18 6.81
C GLN A 194 18.84 -0.61 8.20
N SER A 195 19.75 -1.23 8.94
CA SER A 195 19.51 -1.68 10.31
C SER A 195 19.32 -0.50 11.25
N LEU A 196 18.23 -0.56 12.02
CA LEU A 196 17.95 0.35 13.12
C LEU A 196 18.47 -0.18 14.46
N LEU A 197 18.98 -1.42 14.48
CA LEU A 197 19.44 -2.10 15.68
C LEU A 197 20.97 -2.05 15.84
N ASN A 198 21.68 -1.36 14.94
CA ASN A 198 23.13 -1.15 15.07
C ASN A 198 23.38 0.10 15.93
N PHE A 199 23.93 -0.08 17.13
CA PHE A 199 24.17 1.02 18.07
C PHE A 199 25.66 1.38 18.13
N ASN A 200 25.97 2.63 17.80
CA ASN A 200 27.30 3.17 18.07
C ASN A 200 27.45 3.40 19.57
N LYS A 201 28.50 2.82 20.16
CA LYS A 201 28.90 2.98 21.58
C LYS A 201 28.97 4.47 21.92
N GLY A 202 28.04 4.98 22.73
CA GLY A 202 28.05 6.37 23.20
C GLY A 202 26.69 7.02 23.45
N VAL A 203 25.57 6.36 23.13
CA VAL A 203 24.23 6.91 23.40
C VAL A 203 23.84 6.58 24.84
N THR A 204 23.83 7.59 25.70
CA THR A 204 23.39 7.53 27.11
C THR A 204 21.87 7.59 27.28
N ASP A 205 21.13 7.76 26.18
CA ASP A 205 19.68 7.85 26.16
C ASP A 205 19.03 6.47 25.98
N ASN A 206 17.77 6.33 26.41
CA ASN A 206 16.95 5.14 26.23
C ASN A 206 17.00 4.62 24.79
N VAL A 207 17.67 3.48 24.60
CA VAL A 207 17.92 2.90 23.28
C VAL A 207 16.61 2.62 22.53
N VAL A 208 15.59 2.11 23.24
CA VAL A 208 14.26 1.84 22.71
C VAL A 208 13.60 3.11 22.15
N ASP A 209 13.66 4.23 22.87
CA ASP A 209 13.03 5.49 22.46
C ASP A 209 13.66 6.02 21.16
N ASN A 210 14.98 5.88 21.02
CA ASN A 210 15.69 6.29 19.81
C ASN A 210 15.33 5.43 18.59
N ILE A 211 15.17 4.11 18.78
CA ILE A 211 14.69 3.21 17.73
C ILE A 211 13.27 3.59 17.33
N MET A 212 12.37 3.74 18.32
CA MET A 212 10.97 4.07 18.07
C MET A 212 10.83 5.41 17.36
N LYS A 213 11.61 6.42 17.75
CA LYS A 213 11.65 7.73 17.08
C LYS A 213 12.11 7.61 15.64
N SER A 214 13.23 6.94 15.39
CA SER A 214 13.77 6.76 14.03
C SER A 214 12.83 5.92 13.15
N TYR A 215 12.10 4.99 13.76
CA TYR A 215 11.11 4.17 13.06
C TYR A 215 9.84 4.97 12.73
N PHE A 216 9.39 5.82 13.65
CA PHE A 216 8.22 6.69 13.47
C PHE A 216 8.41 7.74 12.36
N GLU A 217 9.64 8.21 12.14
CA GLU A 217 9.95 9.15 11.06
C GLU A 217 9.82 8.53 9.65
N ARG A 218 9.71 7.20 9.54
CA ARG A 218 9.53 6.52 8.25
C ARG A 218 8.08 6.66 7.76
N THR A 219 7.92 6.80 6.45
CA THR A 219 6.59 6.89 5.82
C THR A 219 5.91 5.52 5.66
N VAL A 220 6.70 4.45 5.69
CA VAL A 220 6.25 3.07 5.57
C VAL A 220 6.90 2.26 6.68
N THR A 221 6.07 1.63 7.49
CA THR A 221 6.48 0.83 8.66
C THR A 221 5.66 -0.45 8.71
N THR A 222 6.03 -1.34 9.62
CA THR A 222 5.27 -2.54 9.96
C THR A 222 4.85 -2.45 11.41
N GLN A 223 3.66 -2.95 11.70
CA GLN A 223 3.12 -3.02 13.05
C GLN A 223 2.65 -4.45 13.32
N VAL A 224 2.91 -4.93 14.53
CA VAL A 224 2.29 -6.17 15.01
C VAL A 224 0.95 -5.83 15.63
N LYS A 225 -0.13 -6.22 14.97
CA LYS A 225 -1.48 -6.09 15.52
C LYS A 225 -1.77 -7.27 16.42
N THR A 226 -1.99 -7.01 17.70
CA THR A 226 -2.31 -8.06 18.68
C THR A 226 -3.63 -8.74 18.33
N PHE A 227 -3.61 -10.06 18.21
CA PHE A 227 -4.82 -10.89 18.15
C PHE A 227 -5.22 -11.36 19.54
N ASN A 228 -4.26 -11.91 20.30
CA ASN A 228 -4.47 -12.35 21.68
C ASN A 228 -3.16 -12.23 22.46
N SER A 229 -3.23 -11.87 23.74
CA SER A 229 -2.08 -11.92 24.65
C SER A 229 -2.53 -12.46 25.99
N ARG A 230 -1.81 -13.45 26.53
CA ARG A 230 -2.10 -14.05 27.84
C ARG A 230 -0.81 -14.14 28.65
N ALA A 231 -0.80 -13.47 29.79
CA ALA A 231 0.21 -13.64 30.81
C ALA A 231 -0.17 -14.79 31.74
N THR A 232 0.78 -15.64 32.09
CA THR A 232 0.66 -16.54 33.25
C THR A 232 1.29 -15.83 34.44
N ASN A 233 0.56 -15.81 35.56
CA ASN A 233 1.02 -15.19 36.78
C ASN A 233 1.70 -16.24 37.65
N GLY A 234 2.83 -15.89 38.24
CA GLY A 234 3.58 -16.76 39.12
C GLY A 234 4.99 -16.25 39.31
N HIS A 235 5.55 -16.46 40.49
CA HIS A 235 6.93 -16.11 40.79
C HIS A 235 7.77 -17.39 40.75
N THR A 236 8.12 -17.82 39.54
CA THR A 236 8.81 -19.11 39.31
C THR A 236 10.28 -18.96 38.91
N GLY A 237 10.90 -17.81 39.15
CA GLY A 237 12.33 -17.55 38.89
C GLY A 237 12.73 -17.49 37.41
N ALA A 238 12.06 -18.28 36.56
CA ALA A 238 12.16 -18.26 35.11
C ALA A 238 10.88 -17.69 34.49
N ILE A 239 11.04 -16.86 33.46
CA ILE A 239 9.98 -16.27 32.65
C ILE A 239 10.06 -16.85 31.24
N ASP A 240 8.98 -17.49 30.78
CA ASP A 240 8.85 -18.02 29.42
C ASP A 240 8.04 -17.07 28.53
N ILE A 241 8.67 -16.49 27.53
CA ILE A 241 8.04 -15.55 26.59
C ILE A 241 7.95 -16.21 25.21
N GLU A 242 6.73 -16.58 24.83
CA GLU A 242 6.38 -17.11 23.51
C GLU A 242 5.66 -16.04 22.68
N VAL A 243 6.23 -15.70 21.52
CA VAL A 243 5.64 -14.72 20.59
C VAL A 243 5.42 -15.40 19.24
N HIS A 244 4.17 -15.42 18.81
CA HIS A 244 3.71 -16.00 17.56
C HIS A 244 3.23 -14.88 16.64
N ILE A 245 3.96 -14.64 15.56
CA ILE A 245 3.66 -13.60 14.58
C ILE A 245 3.27 -14.26 13.27
N ARG A 246 2.05 -14.00 12.78
CA ARG A 246 1.61 -14.44 11.46
C ARG A 246 1.87 -13.35 10.43
N VAL A 247 2.15 -13.77 9.20
CA VAL A 247 2.30 -12.88 8.05
C VAL A 247 1.10 -13.07 7.12
N PRO A 248 0.01 -12.31 7.31
CA PRO A 248 -1.18 -12.42 6.47
C PRO A 248 -0.96 -11.82 5.09
N GLU A 249 -1.91 -12.07 4.20
CA GLU A 249 -2.08 -11.25 2.99
C GLU A 249 -2.68 -9.91 3.40
N MET A 250 -2.13 -8.82 2.87
CA MET A 250 -2.52 -7.45 3.26
C MET A 250 -2.72 -6.56 2.03
N GLU A 251 -3.53 -5.51 2.22
CA GLU A 251 -3.76 -4.49 1.21
C GLU A 251 -2.58 -3.50 1.20
N ILE A 252 -2.02 -3.25 0.01
CA ILE A 252 -0.90 -2.34 -0.19
C ILE A 252 -1.35 -1.22 -1.12
N LEU A 253 -1.21 0.02 -0.64
CA LEU A 253 -1.56 1.22 -1.36
C LEU A 253 -0.37 1.75 -2.17
N TYR A 254 -0.63 2.10 -3.42
CA TYR A 254 0.37 2.64 -4.31
C TYR A 254 -0.15 3.73 -5.24
N ILE A 255 0.80 4.50 -5.78
CA ILE A 255 0.55 5.55 -6.77
C ILE A 255 0.57 4.89 -8.15
N PRO A 256 -0.53 4.93 -8.92
CA PRO A 256 -0.56 4.34 -10.24
C PRO A 256 0.34 5.12 -11.22
N SER A 257 0.90 4.39 -12.20
CA SER A 257 1.65 5.02 -13.29
C SER A 257 0.74 5.77 -14.26
N VAL A 258 1.26 6.79 -14.96
CA VAL A 258 0.51 7.55 -15.98
C VAL A 258 -0.14 6.64 -17.05
N LEU A 259 0.52 5.54 -17.41
CA LEU A 259 -0.04 4.58 -18.36
C LEU A 259 -1.23 3.81 -17.77
N GLN A 260 -1.16 3.49 -16.48
CA GLN A 260 -2.28 2.86 -15.76
C GLN A 260 -3.45 3.83 -15.60
N GLU A 261 -3.18 5.10 -15.30
CA GLU A 261 -4.21 6.14 -15.29
C GLU A 261 -4.87 6.27 -16.66
N LEU A 262 -4.08 6.29 -17.75
CA LEU A 262 -4.61 6.35 -19.12
C LEU A 262 -5.47 5.12 -19.46
N LYS A 263 -5.08 3.92 -18.99
CA LYS A 263 -5.87 2.68 -19.11
C LYS A 263 -7.23 2.77 -18.40
N TRP A 264 -7.37 3.57 -17.35
CA TRP A 264 -8.66 3.77 -16.69
C TRP A 264 -9.46 4.94 -17.26
N ALA A 265 -8.76 5.95 -17.78
CA ALA A 265 -9.34 7.14 -18.37
C ALA A 265 -10.03 6.89 -19.72
N TRP A 266 -9.46 6.05 -20.59
CA TRP A 266 -9.94 5.89 -21.98
C TRP A 266 -11.39 5.38 -22.12
N PRO A 267 -11.93 4.44 -21.31
CA PRO A 267 -13.30 3.97 -21.50
C PRO A 267 -14.32 5.03 -21.06
N GLN A 268 -14.00 5.78 -20.01
CA GLN A 268 -14.82 6.90 -19.53
C GLN A 268 -14.88 8.02 -20.57
N TYR A 269 -13.76 8.35 -21.19
CA TYR A 269 -13.72 9.33 -22.26
C TYR A 269 -14.48 8.87 -23.50
N LEU A 270 -14.23 7.63 -23.98
CA LEU A 270 -14.84 7.12 -25.21
C LEU A 270 -16.36 7.01 -25.08
N SER A 271 -16.86 6.53 -23.95
CA SER A 271 -18.31 6.44 -23.68
C SER A 271 -19.00 7.81 -23.76
N LEU A 272 -18.40 8.86 -23.20
CA LEU A 272 -18.93 10.22 -23.29
C LEU A 272 -18.86 10.77 -24.72
N VAL A 273 -17.74 10.59 -25.42
CA VAL A 273 -17.58 11.06 -26.81
C VAL A 273 -18.66 10.49 -27.73
N VAL A 274 -19.04 9.23 -27.57
CA VAL A 274 -20.11 8.61 -28.38
C VAL A 274 -21.45 9.32 -28.19
N VAL A 275 -21.82 9.64 -26.94
CA VAL A 275 -23.07 10.35 -26.63
C VAL A 275 -23.04 11.76 -27.19
N PHE A 276 -21.95 12.51 -26.95
CA PHE A 276 -21.81 13.87 -27.47
C PHE A 276 -21.79 13.90 -29.01
N TYR A 277 -21.13 12.94 -29.65
CA TYR A 277 -21.09 12.82 -31.09
C TYR A 277 -22.49 12.61 -31.65
N TRP A 278 -23.30 11.74 -31.01
CA TRP A 278 -24.68 11.50 -31.40
C TRP A 278 -25.53 12.79 -31.32
N ILE A 279 -25.46 13.51 -30.19
CA ILE A 279 -26.20 14.76 -29.98
C ILE A 279 -25.77 15.84 -30.98
N ILE A 280 -24.47 16.07 -31.13
CA ILE A 280 -23.95 17.13 -32.01
C ILE A 280 -24.22 16.80 -33.47
N ASN A 281 -24.15 15.53 -33.88
CA ASN A 281 -24.51 15.13 -35.24
C ASN A 281 -26.00 15.37 -35.52
N ARG A 282 -26.89 15.16 -34.54
CA ARG A 282 -28.32 15.53 -34.66
C ARG A 282 -28.50 17.03 -34.85
N ILE A 283 -27.79 17.85 -34.07
CA ILE A 283 -27.83 19.32 -34.20
C ILE A 283 -27.29 19.76 -35.57
N LYS A 284 -26.15 19.21 -36.03
CA LYS A 284 -25.59 19.50 -37.35
C LYS A 284 -26.59 19.19 -38.47
N ARG A 285 -27.19 17.98 -38.44
CA ARG A 285 -28.21 17.59 -39.42
C ARG A 285 -29.39 18.57 -39.43
N PHE A 286 -29.86 18.98 -38.26
CA PHE A 286 -30.95 19.96 -38.17
C PHE A 286 -30.56 21.31 -38.80
N VAL A 287 -29.37 21.82 -38.49
CA VAL A 287 -28.88 23.12 -39.01
C VAL A 287 -28.72 23.12 -40.53
N PHE A 288 -28.13 22.07 -41.10
CA PHE A 288 -27.90 21.98 -42.54
C PHE A 288 -29.16 21.64 -43.33
N ASN A 289 -30.03 20.75 -42.82
CA ASN A 289 -31.29 20.41 -43.48
C ASN A 289 -32.23 21.63 -43.55
N ASN A 290 -32.27 22.45 -42.49
CA ASN A 290 -33.09 23.67 -42.45
C ASN A 290 -32.40 24.88 -43.11
N ARG A 291 -31.22 24.69 -43.73
CA ARG A 291 -30.45 25.75 -44.41
C ARG A 291 -30.21 26.99 -43.55
N LEU A 292 -30.04 26.82 -42.24
CA LEU A 292 -29.77 27.93 -41.31
C LEU A 292 -28.40 28.57 -41.56
N LEU A 293 -27.50 27.84 -42.22
CA LEU A 293 -26.19 28.31 -42.65
C LEU A 293 -26.03 28.05 -44.15
N MET A 294 -25.40 28.98 -44.85
CA MET A 294 -25.17 28.89 -46.29
C MET A 294 -24.16 27.77 -46.60
N ALA A 295 -24.65 26.68 -47.15
CA ALA A 295 -23.86 25.54 -47.62
C ALA A 295 -24.47 24.99 -48.91
N TRP A 296 -23.61 24.51 -49.80
CA TRP A 296 -24.00 23.92 -51.07
C TRP A 296 -24.30 22.45 -50.85
N GLU A 297 -25.56 22.06 -50.99
CA GLU A 297 -26.00 20.68 -50.93
C GLU A 297 -25.69 20.00 -52.26
N VAL A 298 -24.73 19.08 -52.27
CA VAL A 298 -24.37 18.28 -53.43
C VAL A 298 -25.07 16.93 -53.30
N MET A 299 -26.19 16.80 -54.02
CA MET A 299 -26.90 15.54 -54.13
C MET A 299 -26.31 14.71 -55.28
N PRO A 300 -25.93 13.43 -55.05
CA PRO A 300 -25.21 12.64 -56.04
C PRO A 300 -26.00 12.34 -57.32
N TRP A 301 -27.34 12.48 -57.31
CA TRP A 301 -28.20 12.19 -58.47
C TRP A 301 -28.71 13.42 -59.23
N LYS A 302 -28.40 14.64 -58.77
CA LYS A 302 -28.86 15.88 -59.41
C LYS A 302 -27.64 16.56 -60.05
N LYS A 303 -27.40 16.26 -61.33
CA LYS A 303 -26.43 16.98 -62.19
C LYS A 303 -26.98 18.33 -62.60
#